data_AF-A0A5B8IMN9-F1
#
_entry.id   AF-A0A5B8IMN9-F1
#
_cell.length_a   1.000
_cell.length_b   1.000
_cell.length_c   1.000
_cell.angle_alpha   90.00
_cell.angle_beta   90.00
_cell.angle_gamma   90.00
#
_symmetry.space_group_name_H-M   'P 1'
#
loop_
_entity.id
_entity.type
_entity.pdbx_description
1 polymer ?
#
loop_
_entity_poly.entity_id
_entity_poly.type
_entity_poly.pdbx_seq_one_letter_code
_entity_poly.pdbx_strand_id
1 'polypeptide(L)'
;MFTRHTPDVARQIMLELTAVYAKVYDVPPYIGDPFFSVRLFEQRLTAAFDMKGFEVVTAHLSDGTPAGYTHGVTLTSDRAWWVSLDDLLTAEVKNAADGSDIFWLRELMVLPEHANQGIGRALHDEMLKGRAEILDDPHVHH
;
A
#
# COMPACT_ATOMS: atom_id res chain seq x y z
N MET A 1 1.35 16.11 -7.89
CA MET A 1 2.68 16.01 -7.28
C MET A 1 2.76 14.74 -6.47
N PHE A 2 3.89 14.03 -6.51
CA PHE A 2 4.12 12.81 -5.73
C PHE A 2 5.18 13.08 -4.66
N THR A 3 4.94 12.58 -3.46
CA THR A 3 5.83 12.78 -2.31
C THR A 3 6.05 11.47 -1.58
N ARG A 4 7.31 11.11 -1.34
CA ARG A 4 7.73 9.94 -0.57
C ARG A 4 7.87 10.32 0.91
N HIS A 5 7.36 9.47 1.79
CA HIS A 5 7.37 9.69 3.24
C HIS A 5 8.04 8.54 3.97
N THR A 6 8.96 8.91 4.86
CA THR A 6 9.51 8.01 5.88
C THR A 6 8.42 7.58 6.89
N PRO A 7 8.62 6.50 7.66
CA PRO A 7 7.69 6.09 8.72
C PRO A 7 7.29 7.23 9.68
N ASP A 8 8.25 8.07 10.09
CA ASP A 8 7.99 9.15 11.04
C ASP A 8 7.06 10.23 10.49
N VAL A 9 7.24 10.60 9.22
CA VAL A 9 6.35 11.52 8.52
C VAL A 9 5.00 10.86 8.26
N ALA A 10 4.98 9.59 7.87
CA ALA A 10 3.74 8.84 7.63
C ALA A 10 2.85 8.79 8.89
N ARG A 11 3.43 8.65 10.09
CA ARG A 11 2.71 8.75 11.36
C ARG A 11 2.05 10.12 11.57
N GLN A 12 2.67 11.20 11.09
CA GLN A 12 2.13 12.56 11.22
C GLN A 12 0.96 12.81 10.26
N ILE A 13 0.95 12.15 9.10
CA ILE A 13 -0.13 12.27 8.09
C ILE A 13 -1.16 11.15 8.19
N MET A 14 -1.18 10.38 9.29
CA MET A 14 -2.09 9.24 9.49
C MET A 14 -3.55 9.59 9.20
N LEU A 15 -4.01 10.76 9.65
CA LEU A 15 -5.38 11.24 9.43
C LEU A 15 -5.71 11.47 7.95
N GLU A 16 -4.75 11.90 7.14
CA GLU A 16 -4.95 12.07 5.69
C GLU A 16 -5.07 10.70 5.02
N LEU A 17 -4.18 9.76 5.38
CA LEU A 17 -4.18 8.40 4.83
C LEU A 17 -5.50 7.69 5.16
N THR A 18 -5.96 7.76 6.41
CA THR A 18 -7.21 7.12 6.84
C THR A 18 -8.44 7.79 6.22
N ALA A 19 -8.42 9.10 5.98
CA ALA A 19 -9.51 9.81 5.30
C ALA A 19 -9.63 9.37 3.83
N VAL A 20 -8.51 9.19 3.13
CA VAL A 20 -8.50 8.66 1.76
C VAL A 20 -8.99 7.22 1.74
N TYR A 21 -8.51 6.36 2.65
CA TYR A 21 -8.96 4.97 2.79
C TYR A 21 -10.48 4.89 3.01
N ALA A 22 -11.00 5.70 3.95
CA ALA A 22 -12.42 5.73 4.26
C ALA A 22 -13.27 6.06 3.03
N LYS A 23 -12.87 7.05 2.23
CA LYS A 23 -13.57 7.41 0.99
C LYS A 23 -13.53 6.32 -0.07
N VAL A 24 -12.36 5.68 -0.26
CA VAL A 24 -12.20 4.64 -1.29
C VAL A 24 -13.07 3.42 -0.99
N TYR A 25 -13.17 3.04 0.29
CA TYR A 25 -13.94 1.88 0.73
C TYR A 25 -15.39 2.21 1.16
N ASP A 26 -15.84 3.46 1.00
CA ASP A 26 -17.25 3.86 1.21
C ASP A 26 -18.14 3.50 0.00
N VAL A 27 -17.96 2.29 -0.55
CA VAL A 27 -18.76 1.74 -1.64
C VAL A 27 -19.02 0.24 -1.43
N PRO A 28 -20.16 -0.32 -1.85
CA PRO A 28 -20.37 -1.77 -1.82
C PRO A 28 -19.35 -2.52 -2.70
N PRO A 29 -18.96 -3.77 -2.36
CA PRO A 29 -19.41 -4.56 -1.21
C PRO A 29 -18.63 -4.28 0.09
N TYR A 30 -17.72 -3.32 0.09
CA TYR A 30 -16.82 -3.04 1.23
C TYR A 30 -17.54 -2.40 2.42
N ILE A 31 -18.58 -1.61 2.15
CA ILE A 31 -19.43 -1.04 3.20
C ILE A 31 -19.98 -2.16 4.09
N GLY A 32 -19.69 -2.05 5.39
CA GLY A 32 -20.20 -2.96 6.41
C GLY A 32 -19.32 -4.19 6.67
N ASP A 33 -18.29 -4.43 5.87
CA ASP A 33 -17.30 -5.48 6.15
C ASP A 33 -16.27 -4.96 7.20
N PRO A 34 -16.15 -5.62 8.36
CA PRO A 34 -15.20 -5.23 9.40
C PRO A 34 -13.75 -5.12 8.92
N PHE A 35 -13.35 -5.94 7.94
CA PHE A 35 -12.00 -5.95 7.37
C PHE A 35 -11.64 -4.59 6.77
N PHE A 36 -12.61 -3.93 6.12
CA PHE A 36 -12.47 -2.61 5.51
C PHE A 36 -12.79 -1.46 6.46
N SER A 37 -12.95 -1.71 7.76
CA SER A 37 -13.13 -0.63 8.73
C SER A 37 -11.85 0.21 8.89
N VAL A 38 -12.01 1.52 9.01
CA VAL A 38 -10.92 2.47 9.26
C VAL A 38 -10.10 2.05 10.49
N ARG A 39 -10.75 1.58 11.56
CA ARG A 39 -10.06 1.11 12.77
C ARG A 39 -9.11 -0.06 12.51
N LEU A 40 -9.55 -1.08 11.75
CA LEU A 40 -8.65 -2.20 11.45
C LEU A 40 -7.55 -1.77 10.46
N PHE A 41 -7.86 -0.88 9.53
CA PHE A 41 -6.84 -0.29 8.67
C PHE A 41 -5.78 0.48 9.47
N GLU A 42 -6.17 1.32 10.42
CA GLU A 42 -5.25 2.04 11.30
C GLU A 42 -4.32 1.09 12.07
N GLN A 43 -4.84 -0.03 12.56
CA GLN A 43 -4.05 -1.06 13.22
C GLN A 43 -3.04 -1.69 12.26
N ARG A 44 -3.47 -2.07 11.04
CA ARG A 44 -2.59 -2.65 10.01
C ARG A 44 -1.51 -1.68 9.55
N LEU A 45 -1.84 -0.40 9.38
CA LEU A 45 -0.93 0.67 8.97
C LEU A 45 0.06 0.99 10.09
N THR A 46 -0.41 1.09 11.35
CA THR A 46 0.47 1.33 12.50
C THR A 46 1.49 0.21 12.67
N ALA A 47 1.06 -1.05 12.55
CA ALA A 47 1.96 -2.19 12.58
C ALA A 47 2.97 -2.18 11.41
N ALA A 48 2.60 -1.60 10.27
CA ALA A 48 3.47 -1.50 9.10
C ALA A 48 4.61 -0.50 9.28
N PHE A 49 4.43 0.57 10.07
CA PHE A 49 5.44 1.62 10.23
C PHE A 49 6.80 1.11 10.75
N ASP A 50 6.78 0.02 11.51
CA ASP A 50 7.99 -0.58 12.09
C ASP A 50 8.54 -1.74 11.24
N MET A 51 7.90 -2.06 10.11
CA MET A 51 8.38 -3.08 9.20
C MET A 51 9.53 -2.55 8.33
N LYS A 52 10.46 -3.45 7.98
CA LYS A 52 11.57 -3.13 7.08
C LYS A 52 11.04 -2.55 5.78
N GLY A 53 11.72 -1.53 5.25
CA GLY A 53 11.41 -0.95 3.95
C GLY A 53 10.05 -0.25 3.86
N PHE A 54 9.38 0.00 5.00
CA PHE A 54 8.14 0.77 5.00
C PHE A 54 8.32 2.11 4.29
N GLU A 55 7.41 2.41 3.38
CA GLU A 55 7.32 3.70 2.73
C GLU A 55 5.88 3.98 2.32
N VAL A 56 5.52 5.27 2.28
CA VAL A 56 4.29 5.77 1.65
C VAL A 56 4.67 6.75 0.53
N VAL A 57 4.00 6.65 -0.61
CA VAL A 57 3.98 7.70 -1.63
C VAL A 57 2.59 8.30 -1.70
N THR A 58 2.46 9.61 -1.45
CA THR A 58 1.20 10.34 -1.61
C THR A 58 1.15 11.05 -2.95
N ALA A 59 -0.05 11.16 -3.52
CA ALA A 59 -0.35 12.01 -4.66
C ALA A 59 -1.26 13.16 -4.22
N HIS A 60 -0.87 14.38 -4.59
CA HIS A 60 -1.67 15.59 -4.39
C HIS A 60 -1.85 16.34 -5.71
N LEU A 61 -2.99 17.02 -5.89
CA LEU A 61 -3.18 17.97 -6.97
C LEU A 61 -2.29 19.21 -6.79
N SER A 62 -2.24 20.10 -7.78
CA SER A 62 -1.41 21.31 -7.72
C SER A 62 -1.82 22.29 -6.63
N ASP A 63 -3.08 22.24 -6.18
CA ASP A 63 -3.61 23.02 -5.07
C ASP A 63 -3.41 22.37 -3.69
N GLY A 64 -2.74 21.22 -3.63
CA GLY A 64 -2.49 20.47 -2.40
C GLY A 64 -3.62 19.50 -2.00
N THR A 65 -4.68 19.38 -2.79
CA THR A 65 -5.76 18.42 -2.52
C THR A 65 -5.24 16.99 -2.63
N PRO A 66 -5.46 16.10 -1.63
CA PRO A 66 -5.09 14.69 -1.74
C PRO A 66 -5.80 14.02 -2.90
N ALA A 67 -5.08 13.21 -3.68
CA ALA A 67 -5.62 12.46 -4.81
C ALA A 67 -5.53 10.94 -4.61
N GLY A 68 -4.61 10.47 -3.77
CA GLY A 68 -4.39 9.06 -3.51
C GLY A 68 -3.05 8.81 -2.83
N TYR A 69 -2.77 7.55 -2.51
CA TYR A 69 -1.47 7.13 -2.03
C TYR A 69 -1.25 5.63 -2.26
N THR A 70 0.00 5.21 -2.12
CA THR A 70 0.37 3.80 -2.00
C THR A 70 1.34 3.63 -0.84
N HIS A 71 1.30 2.47 -0.18
CA HIS A 71 2.31 2.12 0.80
C HIS A 71 2.67 0.64 0.71
N GLY A 72 3.89 0.33 1.13
CA GLY A 72 4.41 -1.02 1.09
C GLY A 72 5.48 -1.24 2.13
N VAL A 73 5.94 -2.48 2.22
CA VAL A 73 6.94 -2.96 3.17
C VAL A 73 7.82 -4.01 2.50
N THR A 74 9.05 -4.16 2.97
CA THR A 74 9.92 -5.26 2.57
C THR A 74 9.67 -6.46 3.48
N LEU A 75 9.23 -7.56 2.88
CA LEU A 75 9.15 -8.88 3.49
C LEU A 75 10.53 -9.52 3.44
N THR A 76 11.06 -9.88 4.61
CA THR A 76 12.39 -10.48 4.74
C THR A 76 12.32 -12.00 4.64
N SER A 77 13.29 -12.61 3.97
CA SER A 77 13.32 -14.07 3.76
C SER A 77 13.44 -14.89 5.06
N ASP A 78 13.84 -14.26 6.17
CA ASP A 78 14.05 -14.86 7.49
C ASP A 78 12.79 -14.97 8.38
N ARG A 79 11.66 -14.37 7.97
CA ARG A 79 10.40 -14.40 8.75
C ARG A 79 9.36 -15.32 8.13
N ALA A 80 8.54 -15.93 8.98
CA ALA A 80 7.41 -16.80 8.61
C ALA A 80 6.19 -16.05 8.03
N TRP A 81 6.38 -14.96 7.28
CA TRP A 81 5.29 -14.27 6.56
C TRP A 81 4.61 -15.21 5.54
N TRP A 82 5.33 -16.25 5.14
CA TRP A 82 4.87 -17.43 4.42
C TRP A 82 3.61 -18.05 5.01
N VAL A 83 3.54 -18.25 6.32
CA VAL A 83 2.43 -19.00 6.95
C VAL A 83 1.11 -18.23 6.87
N SER A 84 1.16 -16.89 6.90
CA SER A 84 -0.04 -16.05 6.79
C SER A 84 -0.47 -15.76 5.34
N LEU A 85 0.43 -15.94 4.37
CA LEU A 85 0.19 -15.64 2.95
C LEU A 85 0.15 -16.92 2.08
N ASP A 86 0.32 -18.10 2.66
CA ASP A 86 0.51 -19.36 1.92
C ASP A 86 -0.65 -19.67 0.96
N ASP A 87 -1.87 -19.34 1.38
CA ASP A 87 -3.10 -19.54 0.60
C ASP A 87 -3.30 -18.49 -0.51
N LEU A 88 -2.57 -17.35 -0.44
CA LEU A 88 -2.73 -16.21 -1.35
C LEU A 88 -1.63 -16.12 -2.42
N LEU A 89 -0.51 -16.83 -2.24
CA LEU A 89 0.65 -16.73 -3.12
C LEU A 89 0.77 -17.92 -4.06
N THR A 90 1.03 -17.64 -5.34
CA THR A 90 1.31 -18.70 -6.33
C THR A 90 2.66 -19.36 -6.04
N ALA A 91 2.85 -20.59 -6.52
CA ALA A 91 4.13 -21.29 -6.40
C ALA A 91 5.29 -20.52 -7.04
N GLU A 92 5.02 -19.71 -8.06
CA GLU A 92 6.00 -18.87 -8.74
C GLU A 92 6.51 -17.74 -7.83
N VAL A 93 5.59 -17.06 -7.13
CA VAL A 93 5.93 -16.05 -6.11
C VAL A 93 6.74 -16.68 -4.97
N LYS A 94 6.34 -17.87 -4.52
CA LYS A 94 7.06 -18.61 -3.47
C LYS A 94 8.51 -18.88 -3.86
N ASN A 95 8.75 -19.33 -5.09
CA ASN A 95 10.09 -19.61 -5.59
C ASN A 95 10.94 -18.35 -5.82
N ALA A 96 10.34 -17.25 -6.29
CA ALA A 96 11.06 -16.00 -6.53
C ALA A 96 11.56 -15.34 -5.24
N ALA A 97 10.88 -15.59 -4.14
CA ALA A 97 11.22 -15.07 -2.82
C ALA A 97 12.22 -15.92 -2.03
N ASP A 98 12.53 -17.14 -2.50
CA ASP A 98 13.36 -18.07 -1.74
C ASP A 98 14.74 -17.45 -1.52
N GLY A 99 15.07 -17.19 -0.25
CA GLY A 99 16.30 -16.53 0.17
C GLY A 99 16.42 -15.03 -0.14
N SER A 100 15.41 -14.37 -0.72
CA SER A 100 15.47 -12.96 -1.11
C SER A 100 14.44 -12.07 -0.41
N ASP A 101 14.81 -10.82 -0.16
CA ASP A 101 13.86 -9.81 0.30
C ASP A 101 12.90 -9.43 -0.84
N ILE A 102 11.63 -9.21 -0.51
CA ILE A 102 10.61 -8.79 -1.47
C ILE A 102 9.95 -7.50 -0.99
N PHE A 103 9.86 -6.49 -1.84
CA PHE A 103 8.94 -5.39 -1.58
C PHE A 103 7.51 -5.82 -1.89
N TRP A 104 6.63 -5.72 -0.89
CA TRP A 104 5.20 -5.94 -1.03
C TRP A 104 4.48 -4.59 -0.98
N LEU A 105 3.89 -4.22 -2.11
CA LEU A 105 2.98 -3.10 -2.21
C LEU A 105 1.63 -3.51 -1.60
N ARG A 106 1.33 -3.00 -0.40
CA ARG A 106 0.16 -3.46 0.38
C ARG A 106 -1.12 -2.76 -0.05
N GLU A 107 -1.02 -1.50 -0.40
CA GLU A 107 -2.17 -0.66 -0.71
C GLU A 107 -1.86 0.26 -1.88
N LEU A 108 -2.84 0.46 -2.74
CA LEU A 108 -2.85 1.48 -3.79
C LEU A 108 -4.25 2.05 -3.88
N MET A 109 -4.39 3.31 -3.50
CA MET A 109 -5.67 3.99 -3.42
C MET A 109 -5.63 5.28 -4.22
N VAL A 110 -6.67 5.48 -5.01
CA VAL A 110 -6.94 6.75 -5.68
C VAL A 110 -8.36 7.15 -5.31
N LEU A 111 -8.55 8.39 -4.90
CA LEU A 111 -9.88 8.90 -4.58
C LEU A 111 -10.80 8.77 -5.80
N PRO A 112 -12.08 8.38 -5.62
CA PRO A 112 -13.01 8.16 -6.73
C PRO A 112 -13.13 9.38 -7.67
N GLU A 113 -13.12 10.59 -7.12
CA GLU A 113 -13.15 11.86 -7.88
C GLU A 113 -11.92 12.07 -8.80
N HIS A 114 -10.86 11.31 -8.59
CA HIS A 114 -9.59 11.38 -9.32
C HIS A 114 -9.20 10.05 -10.01
N ALA A 115 -10.08 9.05 -9.97
CA ALA A 115 -9.88 7.77 -10.63
C ALA A 115 -9.87 7.91 -12.16
N ASN A 116 -9.36 6.88 -12.86
CA ASN A 116 -9.26 6.84 -14.34
C ASN A 116 -8.40 7.93 -15.00
N GLN A 117 -7.52 8.59 -14.23
CA GLN A 117 -6.62 9.65 -14.72
C GLN A 117 -5.14 9.22 -14.75
N GLY A 118 -4.86 7.92 -14.60
CA GLY A 118 -3.50 7.38 -14.58
C GLY A 118 -2.72 7.59 -13.26
N ILE A 119 -3.34 8.19 -12.24
CA ILE A 119 -2.71 8.45 -10.94
C ILE A 119 -2.26 7.16 -10.24
N GLY A 120 -3.07 6.10 -10.29
CA GLY A 120 -2.73 4.83 -9.67
C GLY A 120 -1.46 4.22 -10.27
N ARG A 121 -1.37 4.20 -11.60
CA ARG A 121 -0.15 3.76 -12.29
C ARG A 121 1.05 4.63 -11.95
N ALA A 122 0.87 5.95 -11.91
CA ALA A 122 1.96 6.85 -11.54
C ALA A 122 2.41 6.65 -10.08
N LEU A 123 1.49 6.39 -9.14
CA LEU A 123 1.83 6.03 -7.75
C LEU A 123 2.64 4.73 -7.68
N HIS A 124 2.24 3.71 -8.43
CA HIS A 124 2.96 2.44 -8.54
C HIS A 124 4.36 2.64 -9.10
N ASP A 125 4.47 3.31 -10.26
CA ASP A 125 5.75 3.63 -10.89
C ASP A 125 6.63 4.44 -9.94
N GLU A 126 6.07 5.45 -9.28
CA GLU A 126 6.78 6.24 -8.28
C GLU A 126 7.22 5.41 -7.09
N MET A 127 6.47 4.42 -6.62
CA MET A 127 6.86 3.55 -5.50
C MET A 127 8.02 2.62 -5.89
N LEU A 128 8.00 2.06 -7.09
CA LEU A 128 9.02 1.11 -7.56
C LEU A 128 10.33 1.75 -8.01
N LYS A 129 10.33 3.05 -8.33
CA LYS A 129 11.55 3.76 -8.74
C LYS A 129 12.69 3.57 -7.73
N GLY A 130 13.81 3.02 -8.21
CA GLY A 130 15.04 2.86 -7.43
C GLY A 130 15.07 1.67 -6.46
N ARG A 131 14.06 0.79 -6.47
CA ARG A 131 14.04 -0.43 -5.64
C ARG A 131 14.72 -1.59 -6.36
N ALA A 132 15.44 -2.41 -5.60
CA ALA A 132 16.10 -3.62 -6.11
C ALA A 132 15.25 -4.88 -5.88
N GLU A 133 14.40 -4.83 -4.85
CA GLU A 133 13.53 -5.89 -4.38
C GLU A 133 12.10 -5.64 -4.87
N ILE A 134 11.59 -6.39 -5.87
CA ILE A 134 10.28 -6.13 -6.48
C ILE A 134 9.48 -7.43 -6.63
N LEU A 135 8.28 -7.44 -6.06
CA LEU A 135 7.17 -8.30 -6.47
C LEU A 135 5.89 -7.48 -6.47
N ASP A 136 5.13 -7.54 -7.56
CA ASP A 136 3.86 -6.83 -7.70
C ASP A 136 2.72 -7.72 -7.16
N ASP A 137 1.81 -7.17 -6.35
CA ASP A 137 0.64 -7.90 -5.85
C ASP A 137 -0.45 -7.91 -6.94
N PRO A 138 -0.81 -9.09 -7.50
CA PRO A 138 -1.78 -9.17 -8.59
C PRO A 138 -3.21 -8.77 -8.18
N HIS A 139 -3.51 -8.54 -6.90
CA HIS A 139 -4.85 -8.12 -6.45
C HIS A 139 -5.09 -6.61 -6.48
N VAL A 140 -4.11 -5.80 -6.89
CA VAL A 140 -4.28 -4.36 -7.12
C VAL A 140 -4.83 -4.12 -8.53
N HIS A 141 -6.09 -4.48 -8.76
CA HIS A 141 -6.77 -4.17 -10.03
C HIS A 141 -7.57 -2.87 -9.94
N HIS A 142 -7.11 -1.91 -10.75
CA HIS A 142 -7.77 -0.78 -11.42
C HIS A 142 -9.21 -0.43 -11.08
#